data_AF-A0A2V7TQM9-F1
#
_entry.id   AF-A0A2V7TQM9-F1
#
_cell.length_a   1.000
_cell.length_b   1.000
_cell.length_c   1.000
_cell.angle_alpha   90.00
_cell.angle_beta   90.00
_cell.angle_gamma   90.00
#
_symmetry.space_group_name_H-M   'P 1'
#
loop_
_entity.id
_entity.type
_entity.pdbx_description
1 polymer ?
#
loop_
_entity_poly.entity_id
_entity_poly.type
_entity_poly.pdbx_seq_one_letter_code
_entity_poly.pdbx_strand_id
1 'polypeptide(L)'
;TAFFAHSTDLLQRAALVLGKTDDAARYGEQLGRIKSAFRREFVTDTGRVGEDTQTAYTLALQFDLLPDDLRPVAARRLAQEVRTRKHLTTGFLGTPYLCHVLVRYGYLEEAYMLLNREEYPSWLYPVKQGATTIWERWDGQKPDGSFQNPGMNSFNHYAYGAIGDWMYRVMAGLQIDETVPGYKHILVQPQPGGGFTSVKASHDTPYGPAGSAWTLKDGRFELAVEVPPNAHATVRLPKAQLASVTEGGQAVAKGNGITDTRQDGDAVVVEVGSGQYRFAYGAAR
;
A
#
# COMPACT_ATOMS: atom_id res chain seq x y z
N THR A 1 -3.81 -4.10 22.52
CA THR A 1 -2.38 -4.44 22.45
C THR A 1 -1.72 -4.05 21.14
N ALA A 2 -2.26 -4.41 19.97
CA ALA A 2 -1.66 -4.05 18.66
C ALA A 2 -1.41 -2.54 18.49
N PHE A 3 -2.43 -1.70 18.71
CA PHE A 3 -2.26 -0.25 18.65
C PHE A 3 -1.35 0.32 19.74
N PHE A 4 -1.24 -0.33 20.90
CA PHE A 4 -0.27 0.10 21.93
C PHE A 4 1.16 -0.12 21.46
N ALA A 5 1.44 -1.26 20.80
CA ALA A 5 2.73 -1.49 20.16
C ALA A 5 2.99 -0.43 19.07
N HIS A 6 2.01 -0.18 18.20
CA HIS A 6 2.16 0.82 17.14
C HIS A 6 2.39 2.24 17.66
N SER A 7 1.63 2.70 18.66
CA SER A 7 1.86 4.02 19.27
C SER A 7 3.22 4.11 19.95
N THR A 8 3.69 3.02 20.59
CA THR A 8 5.01 2.98 21.23
C THR A 8 6.14 3.04 20.19
N ASP A 9 5.98 2.34 19.06
CA ASP A 9 6.89 2.38 17.91
C ASP A 9 6.96 3.79 17.30
N LEU A 10 5.82 4.43 17.05
CA LEU A 10 5.78 5.81 16.57
C LEU A 10 6.48 6.78 17.52
N LEU A 11 6.29 6.61 18.83
CA LEU A 11 6.93 7.46 19.84
C LEU A 11 8.44 7.22 19.91
N GLN A 12 8.89 5.97 19.79
CA GLN A 12 10.30 5.63 19.67
C GLN A 12 10.92 6.30 18.44
N ARG A 13 10.28 6.18 17.27
CA ARG A 13 10.73 6.81 16.02
C ARG A 13 10.79 8.33 16.14
N ALA A 14 9.78 8.95 16.74
CA ALA A 14 9.76 10.40 16.98
C ALA A 14 10.90 10.82 17.92
N ALA A 15 11.18 10.07 18.98
CA ALA A 15 12.29 10.32 19.89
C ALA A 15 13.65 10.28 19.16
N LEU A 16 13.86 9.31 18.27
CA LEU A 16 15.07 9.24 17.43
C LEU A 16 15.22 10.48 16.54
N VAL A 17 14.16 10.91 15.86
CA VAL A 17 14.18 12.11 15.00
C VAL A 17 14.51 13.37 15.80
N LEU A 18 14.03 13.47 17.04
CA LEU A 18 14.26 14.61 17.93
C LEU A 18 15.58 14.53 18.72
N GLY A 19 16.42 13.51 18.50
CA GLY A 19 17.67 13.31 19.23
C GLY A 19 17.49 12.93 20.71
N LYS A 20 16.31 12.45 21.11
CA LYS A 20 16.00 12.02 22.49
C LYS A 20 16.37 10.55 22.68
N THR A 21 17.66 10.27 22.81
CA THR A 21 18.20 8.91 22.86
C THR A 21 17.67 8.07 24.02
N ASP A 22 17.51 8.67 25.21
CA ASP A 22 17.04 7.97 26.41
C ASP A 22 15.57 7.53 26.26
N ASP A 23 14.73 8.41 25.73
CA ASP A 23 13.33 8.10 25.41
C ASP A 23 13.25 7.01 24.34
N ALA A 24 14.07 7.10 23.28
CA ALA A 24 14.11 6.09 22.23
C ALA A 24 14.51 4.70 22.78
N ALA A 25 15.50 4.63 23.68
CA ALA A 25 15.89 3.38 24.33
C ALA A 25 14.76 2.82 25.21
N ARG A 26 14.16 3.68 26.04
CA ARG A 26 13.04 3.31 26.92
C ARG A 26 11.84 2.77 26.13
N TYR A 27 11.42 3.47 25.08
CA TYR A 27 10.28 3.04 24.26
C TYR A 27 10.62 1.82 23.41
N GLY A 28 11.86 1.64 22.99
CA GLY A 28 12.32 0.41 22.34
C GLY A 28 12.20 -0.82 23.24
N GLU A 29 12.64 -0.71 24.50
CA GLU A 29 12.50 -1.79 25.49
C GLU A 29 11.01 -2.09 25.77
N GLN A 30 10.21 -1.04 25.93
CA GLN A 30 8.76 -1.18 26.13
C GLN A 30 8.08 -1.84 24.92
N LEU A 31 8.42 -1.45 23.70
CA LEU A 31 7.91 -2.06 22.47
C LEU A 31 8.23 -3.56 22.43
N GLY A 32 9.47 -3.93 22.77
CA GLY A 32 9.88 -5.34 22.87
C GLY A 32 9.00 -6.13 23.84
N ARG A 33 8.75 -5.58 25.03
CA ARG A 33 7.85 -6.20 26.03
C ARG A 33 6.42 -6.35 25.53
N ILE A 34 5.87 -5.32 24.85
CA ILE A 34 4.51 -5.36 24.28
C ILE A 34 4.42 -6.41 23.17
N LYS A 35 5.39 -6.46 22.24
CA LYS A 35 5.42 -7.47 21.17
C LYS A 35 5.50 -8.88 21.74
N SER A 36 6.33 -9.12 22.75
CA SER A 36 6.40 -10.42 23.43
C SER A 36 5.09 -10.79 24.14
N ALA A 37 4.43 -9.84 24.80
CA ALA A 37 3.11 -10.09 25.41
C ALA A 37 2.03 -10.38 24.35
N PHE A 38 2.01 -9.64 23.24
CA PHE A 38 1.10 -9.88 22.14
C PHE A 38 1.27 -11.28 21.55
N ARG A 39 2.52 -11.71 21.31
CA ARG A 39 2.82 -13.03 20.75
C ARG A 39 2.33 -14.15 21.66
N ARG A 40 2.64 -14.07 22.97
CA ARG A 40 2.21 -15.10 23.93
C ARG A 40 0.69 -15.26 24.02
N GLU A 41 -0.04 -14.14 23.97
CA GLU A 41 -1.49 -14.15 24.14
C GLU A 41 -2.23 -14.51 22.85
N PHE A 42 -1.78 -13.96 21.70
CA PHE A 42 -2.58 -13.96 20.48
C PHE A 42 -1.98 -14.77 19.33
N VAL A 43 -0.76 -15.31 19.45
CA VAL A 43 -0.10 -15.98 18.32
C VAL A 43 0.21 -17.43 18.69
N THR A 44 -0.32 -18.35 17.90
CA THR A 44 0.02 -19.78 18.04
C THR A 44 1.33 -20.10 17.30
N ASP A 45 1.97 -21.21 17.65
CA ASP A 45 3.18 -21.71 17.00
C ASP A 45 3.00 -21.97 15.50
N THR A 46 1.77 -22.20 15.03
CA THR A 46 1.45 -22.40 13.61
C THR A 46 1.15 -21.10 12.85
N GLY A 47 1.38 -19.95 13.48
CA GLY A 47 1.17 -18.63 12.92
C GLY A 47 -0.29 -18.17 12.83
N ARG A 48 -1.25 -18.89 13.45
CA ARG A 48 -2.62 -18.37 13.62
C ARG A 48 -2.61 -17.21 14.61
N VAL A 49 -3.32 -16.13 14.26
CA VAL A 49 -3.39 -14.89 15.06
C VAL A 49 -4.81 -14.67 15.58
N GLY A 50 -4.95 -14.53 16.90
CA GLY A 50 -6.20 -14.22 17.60
C GLY A 50 -7.35 -15.14 17.22
N GLU A 51 -8.47 -14.53 16.86
CA GLU A 51 -9.69 -15.21 16.40
C GLU A 51 -9.68 -15.56 14.90
N ASP A 52 -8.50 -15.58 14.26
CA ASP A 52 -8.35 -16.00 12.85
C ASP A 52 -9.11 -15.09 11.84
N THR A 53 -9.22 -13.79 12.15
CA THR A 53 -9.94 -12.80 11.32
C THR A 53 -9.01 -12.02 10.40
N GLN A 54 -9.56 -11.46 9.31
CA GLN A 54 -8.80 -10.56 8.43
C GLN A 54 -8.13 -9.42 9.20
N THR A 55 -8.85 -8.79 10.13
CA THR A 55 -8.33 -7.69 10.95
C THR A 55 -7.19 -8.15 11.86
N ALA A 56 -7.31 -9.33 12.49
CA ALA A 56 -6.27 -9.85 13.37
C ALA A 56 -4.93 -10.05 12.62
N TYR A 57 -4.97 -10.69 11.46
CA TYR A 57 -3.79 -10.86 10.61
C TYR A 57 -3.27 -9.53 10.08
N THR A 58 -4.16 -8.70 9.55
CA THR A 58 -3.80 -7.40 8.97
C THR A 58 -3.05 -6.53 9.99
N LEU A 59 -3.57 -6.38 11.20
CA LEU A 59 -2.92 -5.55 12.22
C LEU A 59 -1.61 -6.16 12.74
N ALA A 60 -1.55 -7.49 12.89
CA ALA A 60 -0.33 -8.15 13.33
C ALA A 60 0.81 -8.06 12.31
N LEU A 61 0.48 -8.13 11.02
CA LEU A 61 1.41 -7.98 9.91
C LEU A 61 1.78 -6.50 9.67
N GLN A 62 0.82 -5.59 9.74
CA GLN A 62 1.04 -4.16 9.54
C GLN A 62 1.99 -3.58 10.57
N PHE A 63 1.83 -3.96 11.84
CA PHE A 63 2.65 -3.43 12.95
C PHE A 63 3.84 -4.34 13.30
N ASP A 64 4.19 -5.28 12.42
CA ASP A 64 5.33 -6.20 12.58
C ASP A 64 5.39 -6.85 13.97
N LEU A 65 4.22 -7.36 14.42
CA LEU A 65 4.05 -7.98 15.74
C LEU A 65 4.50 -9.44 15.75
N LEU A 66 4.54 -10.08 14.58
CA LEU A 66 4.94 -11.46 14.42
C LEU A 66 6.47 -11.59 14.28
N PRO A 67 7.06 -12.71 14.74
CA PRO A 67 8.39 -13.16 14.33
C PRO A 67 8.51 -13.20 12.80
N ASP A 68 9.71 -12.93 12.27
CA ASP A 68 9.94 -12.77 10.83
C ASP A 68 9.59 -14.02 10.03
N ASP A 69 9.85 -15.21 10.59
CA ASP A 69 9.54 -16.52 10.01
C ASP A 69 8.03 -16.83 9.96
N LEU A 70 7.25 -16.26 10.88
CA LEU A 70 5.78 -16.43 10.91
C LEU A 70 5.03 -15.43 10.03
N ARG A 71 5.64 -14.30 9.63
CA ARG A 71 4.97 -13.28 8.81
C ARG A 71 4.49 -13.83 7.46
N PRO A 72 5.31 -14.55 6.66
CA PRO A 72 4.83 -15.13 5.40
C PRO A 72 3.71 -16.16 5.60
N VAL A 73 3.73 -16.91 6.71
CA VAL A 73 2.69 -17.90 7.03
C VAL A 73 1.35 -17.20 7.32
N ALA A 74 1.37 -16.18 8.17
CA ALA A 74 0.19 -15.37 8.50
C ALA A 74 -0.35 -14.63 7.26
N ALA A 75 0.52 -14.05 6.44
CA ALA A 75 0.13 -13.38 5.21
C ALA A 75 -0.53 -14.34 4.21
N ARG A 76 0.00 -15.56 4.07
CA ARG A 76 -0.62 -16.61 3.23
C ARG A 76 -1.99 -17.01 3.74
N ARG A 77 -2.18 -17.15 5.06
CA ARG A 77 -3.49 -17.43 5.67
C ARG A 77 -4.49 -16.31 5.37
N LEU A 78 -4.09 -15.05 5.55
CA LEU A 78 -4.91 -13.88 5.22
C LEU A 78 -5.32 -13.88 3.75
N ALA A 79 -4.37 -14.07 2.84
CA ALA A 79 -4.64 -14.11 1.40
C ALA A 79 -5.58 -15.27 1.03
N GLN A 80 -5.39 -16.44 1.62
CA GLN A 80 -6.28 -17.58 1.40
C GLN A 80 -7.70 -17.32 1.90
N GLU A 81 -7.84 -16.71 3.08
CA GLU A 81 -9.14 -16.33 3.62
C GLU A 81 -9.86 -15.33 2.70
N VAL A 82 -9.14 -14.32 2.20
CA VAL A 82 -9.63 -13.35 1.22
C VAL A 82 -10.07 -14.05 -0.06
N ARG A 83 -9.29 -14.99 -0.62
CA ARG A 83 -9.66 -15.75 -1.81
C ARG A 83 -10.92 -16.60 -1.59
N THR A 84 -11.02 -17.24 -0.44
CA THR A 84 -12.17 -18.10 -0.11
C THR A 84 -13.44 -17.28 0.03
N ARG A 85 -13.39 -16.14 0.72
CA ARG A 85 -14.55 -15.28 0.90
C ARG A 85 -14.86 -14.43 -0.31
N LYS A 86 -13.86 -14.03 -1.09
CA LYS A 86 -13.95 -13.02 -2.16
C LYS A 86 -14.50 -11.67 -1.67
N HIS A 87 -14.41 -11.42 -0.37
CA HIS A 87 -14.94 -10.24 0.30
C HIS A 87 -14.03 -9.86 1.45
N LEU A 88 -13.98 -8.56 1.72
CA LEU A 88 -13.42 -8.06 2.96
C LEU A 88 -14.39 -8.35 4.12
N THR A 89 -13.83 -8.60 5.30
CA THR A 89 -14.57 -8.74 6.56
C THR A 89 -14.06 -7.75 7.61
N THR A 90 -13.24 -6.80 7.18
CA THR A 90 -12.62 -5.79 8.03
C THR A 90 -13.58 -4.65 8.35
N GLY A 91 -13.47 -4.12 9.57
CA GLY A 91 -14.05 -2.84 9.98
C GLY A 91 -13.01 -1.73 9.98
N PHE A 92 -13.32 -0.61 10.66
CA PHE A 92 -12.56 0.65 10.61
C PHE A 92 -11.04 0.49 10.84
N LEU A 93 -10.63 -0.43 11.69
CA LEU A 93 -9.22 -0.60 12.05
C LEU A 93 -8.44 -1.51 11.09
N GLY A 94 -9.12 -2.42 10.39
CA GLY A 94 -8.48 -3.37 9.47
C GLY A 94 -8.45 -2.86 8.03
N THR A 95 -9.55 -2.23 7.58
CA THR A 95 -9.72 -1.81 6.18
C THR A 95 -8.60 -0.90 5.67
N PRO A 96 -8.09 0.09 6.42
CA PRO A 96 -7.02 0.97 5.95
C PRO A 96 -5.73 0.24 5.57
N TYR A 97 -5.47 -0.95 6.12
CA TYR A 97 -4.20 -1.66 5.96
C TYR A 97 -4.31 -2.94 5.13
N LEU A 98 -5.51 -3.50 4.95
CA LEU A 98 -5.71 -4.83 4.35
C LEU A 98 -4.99 -4.97 2.99
N CYS A 99 -5.27 -4.06 2.05
CA CYS A 99 -4.67 -4.11 0.72
C CYS A 99 -3.17 -3.79 0.73
N HIS A 100 -2.70 -2.93 1.63
CA HIS A 100 -1.27 -2.65 1.79
C HIS A 100 -0.51 -3.89 2.29
N VAL A 101 -1.06 -4.58 3.30
CA VAL A 101 -0.49 -5.82 3.83
C VAL A 101 -0.48 -6.91 2.78
N LEU A 102 -1.58 -7.14 2.05
CA LEU A 102 -1.62 -8.12 0.98
C LEU A 102 -0.49 -7.88 -0.03
N VAL A 103 -0.33 -6.65 -0.51
CA VAL A 103 0.71 -6.29 -1.48
C VAL A 103 2.12 -6.41 -0.89
N ARG A 104 2.34 -5.98 0.36
CA ARG A 104 3.62 -6.12 1.06
C ARG A 104 4.14 -7.56 1.08
N TYR A 105 3.24 -8.55 1.06
CA TYR A 105 3.57 -9.97 1.05
C TYR A 105 3.30 -10.68 -0.30
N GLY A 106 3.18 -9.92 -1.40
CA GLY A 106 3.09 -10.48 -2.75
C GLY A 106 1.70 -10.93 -3.20
N TYR A 107 0.64 -10.53 -2.49
CA TYR A 107 -0.76 -10.88 -2.77
C TYR A 107 -1.49 -9.73 -3.49
N LEU A 108 -0.89 -9.25 -4.59
CA LEU A 108 -1.41 -8.12 -5.38
C LEU A 108 -2.78 -8.44 -6.02
N GLU A 109 -2.94 -9.67 -6.52
CA GLU A 109 -4.18 -10.12 -7.15
C GLU A 109 -5.35 -10.13 -6.17
N GLU A 110 -5.12 -10.49 -4.91
CA GLU A 110 -6.13 -10.47 -3.86
C GLU A 110 -6.54 -9.04 -3.49
N ALA A 111 -5.59 -8.11 -3.44
CA ALA A 111 -5.89 -6.70 -3.20
C ALA A 111 -6.76 -6.11 -4.32
N TYR A 112 -6.41 -6.38 -5.59
CA TYR A 112 -7.23 -5.96 -6.73
C TYR A 112 -8.58 -6.67 -6.80
N MET A 113 -8.65 -7.96 -6.44
CA MET A 113 -9.91 -8.70 -6.34
C MET A 113 -10.88 -8.00 -5.38
N LEU A 114 -10.40 -7.57 -4.21
CA LEU A 114 -11.21 -6.83 -3.24
C LEU A 114 -11.62 -5.45 -3.77
N LEU A 115 -10.70 -4.71 -4.40
CA LEU A 115 -11.00 -3.39 -4.96
C LEU A 115 -12.09 -3.45 -6.05
N ASN A 116 -12.03 -4.45 -6.92
CA ASN A 116 -12.96 -4.64 -8.03
C ASN A 116 -14.25 -5.38 -7.64
N ARG A 117 -14.43 -5.78 -6.37
CA ARG A 117 -15.61 -6.52 -5.95
C ARG A 117 -16.84 -5.60 -5.97
N GLU A 118 -17.88 -5.97 -6.72
CA GLU A 118 -19.15 -5.21 -6.77
C GLU A 118 -20.22 -5.70 -5.79
N GLU A 119 -20.12 -6.94 -5.31
CA GLU A 119 -21.08 -7.55 -4.39
C GLU A 119 -20.79 -7.16 -2.93
N TYR A 120 -21.84 -7.00 -2.12
CA TYR A 120 -21.72 -6.75 -0.69
C TYR A 120 -20.99 -7.90 0.05
N PRO A 121 -20.09 -7.60 1.01
CA PRO A 121 -19.50 -6.29 1.31
C PRO A 121 -18.34 -5.94 0.37
N SER A 122 -18.31 -4.69 -0.11
CA SER A 122 -17.20 -4.13 -0.90
C SER A 122 -17.28 -2.60 -1.01
N TRP A 123 -16.25 -1.97 -1.59
CA TRP A 123 -16.26 -0.53 -1.91
C TRP A 123 -17.19 -0.18 -3.08
N LEU A 124 -17.29 -1.03 -4.09
CA LEU A 124 -18.12 -0.73 -5.27
C LEU A 124 -19.60 -1.05 -5.03
N TYR A 125 -19.96 -1.86 -4.03
CA TYR A 125 -21.35 -2.14 -3.70
C TYR A 125 -22.15 -0.84 -3.42
N PRO A 126 -21.74 0.05 -2.51
CA PRO A 126 -22.41 1.35 -2.32
C PRO A 126 -22.49 2.19 -3.60
N VAL A 127 -21.43 2.21 -4.40
CA VAL A 127 -21.41 2.94 -5.68
C VAL A 127 -22.49 2.41 -6.63
N LYS A 128 -22.67 1.09 -6.71
CA LYS A 128 -23.73 0.45 -7.50
C LYS A 128 -25.13 0.74 -6.96
N GLN A 129 -25.26 1.09 -5.68
CA GLN A 129 -26.49 1.57 -5.07
C GLN A 129 -26.70 3.09 -5.21
N GLY A 130 -25.81 3.80 -5.92
CA GLY A 130 -25.92 5.25 -6.15
C GLY A 130 -25.23 6.13 -5.11
N ALA A 131 -24.34 5.56 -4.28
CA ALA A 131 -23.53 6.34 -3.35
C ALA A 131 -22.62 7.32 -4.09
N THR A 132 -22.62 8.58 -3.65
CA THR A 132 -21.68 9.63 -4.08
C THR A 132 -20.65 9.98 -3.01
N THR A 133 -20.74 9.34 -1.84
CA THR A 133 -19.83 9.45 -0.69
C THR A 133 -19.65 8.07 -0.06
N ILE A 134 -18.65 7.92 0.82
CA ILE A 134 -18.39 6.66 1.52
C ILE A 134 -19.39 6.49 2.67
N TRP A 135 -19.97 5.31 2.84
CA TRP A 135 -20.92 5.03 3.93
C TRP A 135 -20.22 4.59 5.21
N GLU A 136 -20.86 4.83 6.36
CA GLU A 136 -20.40 4.37 7.68
C GLU A 136 -20.41 2.83 7.78
N ARG A 137 -21.36 2.19 7.11
CA ARG A 137 -21.52 0.73 7.07
C ARG A 137 -21.40 0.22 5.65
N TRP A 138 -20.80 -0.95 5.49
CA TRP A 138 -20.73 -1.66 4.21
C TRP A 138 -22.13 -1.91 3.60
N ASP A 139 -23.13 -2.11 4.45
CA ASP A 139 -24.53 -2.32 4.10
C ASP A 139 -25.44 -1.17 4.57
N GLY A 140 -24.97 0.09 4.50
CA GLY A 140 -25.81 1.22 4.93
C GLY A 140 -27.22 1.19 4.29
N GLN A 141 -27.28 0.81 3.02
CA GLN A 141 -28.40 0.10 2.43
C GLN A 141 -28.06 -1.39 2.24
N LYS A 142 -28.90 -2.28 2.75
CA LYS A 142 -28.74 -3.73 2.68
C LYS A 142 -29.06 -4.27 1.29
N PRO A 143 -28.61 -5.50 0.94
CA PRO A 143 -28.90 -6.10 -0.36
C PRO A 143 -30.40 -6.28 -0.68
N ASP A 144 -31.27 -6.32 0.33
CA ASP A 144 -32.73 -6.37 0.16
C ASP A 144 -33.38 -4.98 -0.07
N GLY A 145 -32.57 -3.93 -0.14
CA GLY A 145 -33.01 -2.54 -0.33
C GLY A 145 -33.39 -1.82 0.95
N SER A 146 -33.51 -2.51 2.09
CA SER A 146 -33.79 -1.89 3.38
C SER A 146 -32.57 -1.17 3.96
N PHE A 147 -32.80 -0.17 4.81
CA PHE A 147 -31.72 0.55 5.46
C PHE A 147 -31.28 -0.12 6.77
N GLN A 148 -30.03 0.11 7.15
CA GLN A 148 -29.55 -0.18 8.50
C GLN A 148 -30.22 0.71 9.56
N ASN A 149 -29.99 0.38 10.83
CA ASN A 149 -30.60 1.08 11.97
C ASN A 149 -30.30 2.61 11.93
N PRO A 150 -31.33 3.48 12.01
CA PRO A 150 -31.14 4.94 11.85
C PRO A 150 -30.31 5.59 12.95
N GLY A 151 -30.12 4.94 14.10
CA GLY A 151 -29.27 5.43 15.18
C GLY A 151 -27.78 5.43 14.85
N MET A 152 -27.34 4.67 13.83
CA MET A 152 -25.95 4.60 13.39
C MET A 152 -25.88 4.09 11.95
N ASN A 153 -26.18 4.96 10.99
CA ASN A 153 -26.17 4.65 9.56
C ASN A 153 -25.93 5.89 8.68
N SER A 154 -24.83 6.60 8.91
CA SER A 154 -24.44 7.74 8.08
C SER A 154 -24.03 7.29 6.66
N PHE A 155 -24.52 8.00 5.65
CA PHE A 155 -24.12 7.81 4.25
C PHE A 155 -22.90 8.63 3.84
N ASN A 156 -22.26 9.34 4.78
CA ASN A 156 -21.09 10.18 4.51
C ASN A 156 -20.07 10.07 5.66
N HIS A 157 -19.25 9.03 5.62
CA HIS A 157 -18.23 8.70 6.62
C HIS A 157 -16.96 8.19 5.92
N TYR A 158 -15.87 8.95 6.00
CA TYR A 158 -14.66 8.72 5.19
C TYR A 158 -13.85 7.46 5.55
N ALA A 159 -14.21 6.73 6.61
CA ALA A 159 -13.34 5.70 7.22
C ALA A 159 -12.94 4.61 6.21
N TYR A 160 -13.90 4.11 5.42
CA TYR A 160 -13.63 3.12 4.38
C TYR A 160 -13.06 3.72 3.08
N GLY A 161 -13.05 5.05 2.97
CA GLY A 161 -12.36 5.80 1.92
C GLY A 161 -10.83 5.71 2.02
N ALA A 162 -10.30 5.14 3.12
CA ALA A 162 -8.88 4.86 3.30
C ALA A 162 -8.25 4.02 2.17
N ILE A 163 -9.05 3.26 1.40
CA ILE A 163 -8.57 2.59 0.18
C ILE A 163 -7.95 3.55 -0.85
N GLY A 164 -8.30 4.84 -0.79
CA GLY A 164 -7.68 5.87 -1.61
C GLY A 164 -6.17 5.92 -1.46
N ASP A 165 -5.63 5.78 -0.24
CA ASP A 165 -4.17 5.76 -0.01
C ASP A 165 -3.49 4.64 -0.81
N TRP A 166 -4.08 3.44 -0.80
CA TRP A 166 -3.60 2.31 -1.60
C TRP A 166 -3.62 2.61 -3.10
N MET A 167 -4.67 3.27 -3.60
CA MET A 167 -4.76 3.64 -5.02
C MET A 167 -3.63 4.62 -5.42
N TYR A 168 -3.27 5.58 -4.57
CA TYR A 168 -2.14 6.48 -4.84
C TYR A 168 -0.80 5.75 -4.71
N ARG A 169 -0.57 5.07 -3.59
CA ARG A 169 0.75 4.53 -3.23
C ARG A 169 1.10 3.26 -4.00
N VAL A 170 0.13 2.41 -4.30
CA VAL A 170 0.37 1.10 -4.94
C VAL A 170 -0.03 1.13 -6.40
N MET A 171 -1.29 1.47 -6.68
CA MET A 171 -1.82 1.40 -8.04
C MET A 171 -1.18 2.47 -8.95
N ALA A 172 -1.08 3.73 -8.49
CA ALA A 172 -0.31 4.76 -9.20
C ALA A 172 1.19 4.72 -8.85
N GLY A 173 1.55 4.17 -7.70
CA GLY A 173 2.94 3.98 -7.30
C GLY A 173 3.62 5.19 -6.68
N LEU A 174 2.90 6.26 -6.34
CA LEU A 174 3.48 7.46 -5.73
C LEU A 174 3.56 7.32 -4.21
N GLN A 175 4.77 7.12 -3.67
CA GLN A 175 4.97 6.93 -2.24
C GLN A 175 6.00 7.89 -1.65
N ILE A 176 5.82 8.17 -0.37
CA ILE A 176 6.82 8.81 0.48
C ILE A 176 7.90 7.80 0.86
N ASP A 177 9.17 8.23 0.82
CA ASP A 177 10.25 7.54 1.53
C ASP A 177 10.24 7.96 3.01
N GLU A 178 9.99 7.00 3.92
CA GLU A 178 9.96 7.28 5.35
C GLU A 178 11.33 7.64 5.94
N THR A 179 12.43 7.31 5.25
CA THR A 179 13.79 7.68 5.67
C THR A 179 14.16 9.11 5.29
N VAL A 180 13.48 9.68 4.29
CA VAL A 180 13.62 11.07 3.85
C VAL A 180 12.24 11.72 3.69
N PRO A 181 11.55 12.02 4.82
CA PRO A 181 10.14 12.39 4.81
C PRO A 181 9.86 13.72 4.09
N GLY A 182 8.58 13.93 3.75
CA GLY A 182 8.09 15.16 3.12
C GLY A 182 8.21 15.19 1.60
N TYR A 183 8.40 14.03 0.94
CA TYR A 183 8.59 13.91 -0.52
C TYR A 183 9.87 14.57 -1.05
N LYS A 184 10.89 14.75 -0.19
CA LYS A 184 12.23 15.16 -0.64
C LYS A 184 12.89 14.07 -1.48
N HIS A 185 12.64 12.82 -1.08
CA HIS A 185 12.84 11.62 -1.88
C HIS A 185 11.48 10.97 -2.14
N ILE A 186 11.19 10.67 -3.41
CA ILE A 186 9.92 10.10 -3.87
C ILE A 186 10.17 8.69 -4.35
N LEU A 187 9.37 7.73 -3.88
CA LEU A 187 9.38 6.39 -4.44
C LEU A 187 8.29 6.30 -5.49
N VAL A 188 8.67 5.95 -6.72
CA VAL A 188 7.74 5.77 -7.85
C VAL A 188 7.75 4.29 -8.26
N GLN A 189 6.79 3.53 -7.75
CA GLN A 189 6.70 2.08 -7.91
C GLN A 189 5.26 1.65 -8.21
N PRO A 190 4.76 1.86 -9.44
CA PRO A 190 3.43 1.39 -9.81
C PRO A 190 3.35 -0.13 -9.80
N GLN A 191 2.19 -0.66 -9.44
CA GLN A 191 1.89 -2.10 -9.45
C GLN A 191 0.72 -2.39 -10.40
N PRO A 192 0.94 -2.48 -11.72
CA PRO A 192 -0.14 -2.79 -12.67
C PRO A 192 -0.82 -4.12 -12.37
N GLY A 193 -2.16 -4.15 -12.46
CA GLY A 193 -2.95 -5.35 -12.18
C GLY A 193 -4.44 -5.07 -12.18
N GLY A 194 -5.24 -6.08 -11.79
CA GLY A 194 -6.68 -5.92 -11.60
C GLY A 194 -7.48 -5.56 -12.85
N GLY A 195 -6.94 -5.83 -14.05
CA GLY A 195 -7.57 -5.47 -15.32
C GLY A 195 -7.42 -4.00 -15.72
N PHE A 196 -6.73 -3.18 -14.92
CA PHE A 196 -6.44 -1.80 -15.28
C PHE A 196 -5.29 -1.74 -16.31
N THR A 197 -5.50 -1.00 -17.39
CA THR A 197 -4.51 -0.78 -18.45
C THR A 197 -3.90 0.61 -18.40
N SER A 198 -4.42 1.50 -17.57
CA SER A 198 -3.83 2.81 -17.33
C SER A 198 -4.22 3.37 -15.98
N VAL A 199 -3.30 4.13 -15.37
CA VAL A 199 -3.52 4.90 -14.14
C VAL A 199 -2.72 6.19 -14.24
N LYS A 200 -3.29 7.28 -13.75
CA LYS A 200 -2.60 8.57 -13.61
C LYS A 200 -2.93 9.17 -12.26
N ALA A 201 -1.91 9.59 -11.52
CA ALA A 201 -2.04 10.35 -10.30
C ALA A 201 -1.03 11.51 -10.27
N SER A 202 -1.40 12.57 -9.54
CA SER A 202 -0.54 13.68 -9.18
C SER A 202 -0.75 14.00 -7.70
N HIS A 203 0.30 14.48 -7.03
CA HIS A 203 0.25 14.93 -5.65
C HIS A 203 1.02 16.24 -5.50
N ASP A 204 0.37 17.27 -4.96
CA ASP A 204 1.02 18.55 -4.66
C ASP A 204 1.84 18.42 -3.37
N THR A 205 3.14 18.22 -3.53
CA THR A 205 4.09 18.10 -2.43
C THR A 205 4.56 19.49 -1.96
N PRO A 206 5.24 19.59 -0.80
CA PRO A 206 5.92 20.84 -0.41
C PRO A 206 6.96 21.35 -1.41
N TYR A 207 7.43 20.51 -2.35
CA TYR A 207 8.39 20.88 -3.39
C TYR A 207 7.74 21.22 -4.74
N GLY A 208 6.44 20.96 -4.89
CA GLY A 208 5.71 21.08 -6.16
C GLY A 208 5.00 19.78 -6.57
N PRO A 209 4.42 19.72 -7.77
CA PRO A 209 3.70 18.54 -8.23
C PRO A 209 4.64 17.34 -8.43
N ALA A 210 4.24 16.20 -7.89
CA ALA A 210 4.84 14.90 -8.15
C ALA A 210 3.84 14.01 -8.89
N GLY A 211 4.26 13.36 -9.97
CA GLY A 211 3.35 12.67 -10.89
C GLY A 211 3.80 11.26 -11.26
N SER A 212 2.82 10.37 -11.41
CA SER A 212 3.01 9.02 -11.95
C SER A 212 1.84 8.69 -12.86
N ALA A 213 2.16 8.33 -14.11
CA ALA A 213 1.16 7.92 -15.08
C ALA A 213 1.68 6.76 -15.90
N TRP A 214 1.05 5.59 -15.76
CA TRP A 214 1.43 4.42 -16.53
C TRP A 214 0.32 3.94 -17.47
N THR A 215 0.75 3.29 -18.54
CA THR A 215 -0.12 2.59 -19.49
C THR A 215 0.47 1.21 -19.82
N LEU A 216 -0.41 0.25 -20.02
CA LEU A 216 -0.10 -1.09 -20.51
C LEU A 216 -0.93 -1.34 -21.76
N LYS A 217 -0.29 -1.28 -22.93
CA LYS A 217 -0.97 -1.41 -24.22
C LYS A 217 -0.10 -2.21 -25.18
N ASP A 218 -0.70 -3.15 -25.92
CA ASP A 218 -0.04 -3.95 -26.95
C ASP A 218 1.26 -4.65 -26.47
N GLY A 219 1.28 -5.11 -25.21
CA GLY A 219 2.45 -5.75 -24.60
C GLY A 219 3.60 -4.77 -24.28
N ARG A 220 3.34 -3.47 -24.25
CA ARG A 220 4.29 -2.42 -23.89
C ARG A 220 3.81 -1.70 -22.63
N PHE A 221 4.73 -1.56 -21.69
CA PHE A 221 4.53 -0.72 -20.52
C PHE A 221 5.21 0.62 -20.74
N GLU A 222 4.51 1.70 -20.42
CA GLU A 222 5.06 3.06 -20.39
C GLU A 222 4.74 3.72 -19.07
N LEU A 223 5.71 4.44 -18.50
CA LEU A 223 5.55 5.21 -17.27
C LEU A 223 6.11 6.62 -17.47
N ALA A 224 5.25 7.62 -17.33
CA ALA A 224 5.64 9.01 -17.19
C ALA A 224 5.76 9.37 -15.70
N VAL A 225 6.89 9.98 -15.33
CA VAL A 225 7.20 10.42 -13.98
C VAL A 225 7.48 11.92 -13.97
N GLU A 226 6.93 12.63 -12.99
CA GLU A 226 7.21 14.03 -12.72
C GLU A 226 7.80 14.16 -11.32
N VAL A 227 9.00 14.73 -11.23
CA VAL A 227 9.72 14.97 -9.97
C VAL A 227 9.95 16.49 -9.84
N PRO A 228 9.41 17.13 -8.78
CA PRO A 228 9.52 18.57 -8.64
C PRO A 228 10.97 19.03 -8.38
N PRO A 229 11.30 20.31 -8.66
CA PRO A 229 12.59 20.88 -8.31
C PRO A 229 12.95 20.66 -6.84
N ASN A 230 14.24 20.51 -6.56
CA ASN A 230 14.75 20.27 -5.21
C ASN A 230 14.26 18.95 -4.58
N ALA A 231 13.68 18.03 -5.36
CA ALA A 231 13.42 16.64 -4.99
C ALA A 231 14.14 15.67 -5.94
N HIS A 232 14.16 14.40 -5.58
CA HIS A 232 14.67 13.28 -6.38
C HIS A 232 13.77 12.06 -6.20
N ALA A 233 13.93 11.05 -7.05
CA ALA A 233 13.10 9.85 -6.97
C ALA A 233 13.87 8.56 -7.26
N THR A 234 13.48 7.50 -6.55
CA THR A 234 13.74 6.11 -6.95
C THR A 234 12.54 5.62 -7.74
N VAL A 235 12.75 5.32 -9.02
CA VAL A 235 11.73 4.73 -9.91
C VAL A 235 11.98 3.22 -10.00
N ARG A 236 11.01 2.41 -9.57
CA ARG A 236 11.07 0.95 -9.69
C ARG A 236 10.07 0.45 -10.73
N LEU A 237 10.62 -0.01 -11.86
CA LEU A 237 9.89 -0.51 -13.03
C LEU A 237 9.62 -2.02 -12.87
N PRO A 238 8.36 -2.45 -12.67
CA PRO A 238 8.03 -3.85 -12.38
C PRO A 238 8.18 -4.75 -13.61
N LYS A 239 8.63 -6.00 -13.41
CA LYS A 239 8.76 -7.01 -14.48
C LYS A 239 9.61 -6.54 -15.67
N ALA A 240 10.63 -5.72 -15.39
CA ALA A 240 11.50 -5.12 -16.39
C ALA A 240 12.87 -5.80 -16.41
N GLN A 241 13.50 -5.80 -17.59
CA GLN A 241 14.91 -6.18 -17.77
C GLN A 241 15.70 -4.94 -18.17
N LEU A 242 16.80 -4.63 -17.47
CA LEU A 242 17.57 -3.40 -17.64
C LEU A 242 17.92 -3.11 -19.10
N ALA A 243 18.34 -4.14 -19.85
CA ALA A 243 18.71 -4.02 -21.26
C ALA A 243 17.55 -3.61 -22.19
N SER A 244 16.30 -3.77 -21.75
CA SER A 244 15.09 -3.45 -22.53
C SER A 244 14.44 -2.11 -22.17
N VAL A 245 14.88 -1.49 -21.07
CA VAL A 245 14.30 -0.22 -20.60
C VAL A 245 14.88 0.94 -21.37
N THR A 246 13.98 1.77 -21.87
CA THR A 246 14.31 3.03 -22.51
C THR A 246 13.79 4.21 -21.71
N GLU A 247 14.50 5.34 -21.77
CA GLU A 247 14.03 6.66 -21.35
C GLU A 247 14.05 7.57 -22.59
N GLY A 248 12.92 8.20 -22.92
CA GLY A 248 12.83 9.08 -24.10
C GLY A 248 13.20 8.40 -25.43
N GLY A 249 13.11 7.07 -25.51
CA GLY A 249 13.50 6.26 -26.67
C GLY A 249 14.99 5.88 -26.75
N GLN A 250 15.81 6.28 -25.77
CA GLN A 250 17.21 5.88 -25.65
C GLN A 250 17.39 4.87 -24.52
N ALA A 251 18.49 4.12 -24.51
CA ALA A 251 18.80 3.21 -23.40
C ALA A 251 18.82 3.99 -22.07
N VAL A 252 18.14 3.48 -21.04
CA VAL A 252 17.90 4.20 -19.78
C VAL A 252 19.20 4.71 -19.11
N ALA A 253 20.31 3.97 -19.21
CA ALA A 253 21.60 4.40 -18.66
C ALA A 253 22.20 5.66 -19.31
N LYS A 254 21.63 6.14 -20.42
CA LYS A 254 22.06 7.36 -21.13
C LYS A 254 21.10 8.54 -20.94
N GLY A 255 20.00 8.36 -20.21
CA GLY A 255 19.00 9.42 -20.03
C GLY A 255 19.54 10.57 -19.18
N ASN A 256 19.13 11.79 -19.51
CA ASN A 256 19.55 12.98 -18.78
C ASN A 256 18.88 13.02 -17.40
N GLY A 257 19.62 13.41 -16.35
CA GLY A 257 19.11 13.46 -14.98
C GLY A 257 18.91 12.09 -14.32
N ILE A 258 19.39 11.00 -14.94
CA ILE A 258 19.49 9.67 -14.34
C ILE A 258 20.87 9.55 -13.68
N THR A 259 20.90 9.17 -12.40
CA THR A 259 22.14 9.09 -11.61
C THR A 259 22.60 7.66 -11.35
N ASP A 260 21.69 6.69 -11.32
CA ASP A 260 21.99 5.27 -11.19
C ASP A 260 20.91 4.41 -11.88
N THR A 261 21.32 3.24 -12.36
CA THR A 261 20.42 2.23 -12.91
C THR A 261 20.91 0.84 -12.54
N ARG A 262 20.01 -0.02 -12.05
CA ARG A 262 20.35 -1.40 -11.70
C ARG A 262 19.19 -2.36 -11.92
N GLN A 263 19.52 -3.61 -12.19
CA GLN A 263 18.56 -4.71 -12.08
C GLN A 263 18.40 -5.09 -10.60
N ASP A 264 17.17 -5.23 -10.14
CA ASP A 264 16.81 -5.68 -8.80
C ASP A 264 15.74 -6.77 -8.90
N GLY A 265 16.19 -8.02 -8.90
CA GLY A 265 15.32 -9.18 -9.13
C GLY A 265 14.58 -9.08 -10.46
N ASP A 266 13.25 -9.03 -10.40
CA ASP A 266 12.36 -8.92 -11.56
C ASP A 266 12.09 -7.48 -12.01
N ALA A 267 12.78 -6.50 -11.44
CA ALA A 267 12.56 -5.09 -11.75
C ALA A 267 13.83 -4.34 -12.10
N VAL A 268 13.64 -3.17 -12.67
CA VAL A 268 14.71 -2.19 -12.90
C VAL A 268 14.48 -1.03 -11.95
N VAL A 269 15.53 -0.66 -11.21
CA VAL A 269 15.53 0.53 -10.37
C VAL A 269 16.36 1.61 -11.04
N VAL A 270 15.81 2.82 -11.09
CA VAL A 270 16.41 4.01 -11.69
C VAL A 270 16.36 5.13 -10.67
N GLU A 271 17.51 5.71 -10.35
CA GLU A 271 17.59 6.91 -9.51
C GLU A 271 17.60 8.14 -10.42
N VAL A 272 16.72 9.10 -10.13
CA VAL A 272 16.54 10.31 -10.94
C VAL A 272 16.50 11.59 -10.12
N GLY A 273 17.00 12.68 -10.68
CA GLY A 273 16.82 14.03 -10.14
C GLY A 273 15.43 14.60 -10.41
N SER A 274 15.29 15.92 -10.30
CA SER A 274 14.08 16.63 -10.70
C SER A 274 13.92 16.67 -12.21
N GLY A 275 12.71 16.53 -12.72
CA GLY A 275 12.43 16.58 -14.14
C GLY A 275 11.19 15.79 -14.54
N GLN A 276 11.05 15.61 -15.85
CA GLN A 276 10.03 14.74 -16.45
C GLN A 276 10.72 13.60 -17.17
N TYR A 277 10.29 12.38 -16.87
CA TYR A 277 10.90 11.16 -17.40
C TYR A 277 9.84 10.30 -18.08
N ARG A 278 10.21 9.59 -19.14
CA ARG A 278 9.32 8.64 -19.81
C ARG A 278 10.02 7.30 -20.01
N PHE A 279 9.72 6.35 -19.14
CA PHE A 279 10.25 4.99 -19.19
C PHE A 279 9.36 4.09 -20.05
N ALA A 280 9.96 3.24 -20.88
CA ALA A 280 9.22 2.26 -21.66
C ALA A 280 9.99 0.95 -21.85
N TYR A 281 9.28 -0.17 -21.83
CA TYR A 281 9.81 -1.52 -22.09
C TYR A 281 8.69 -2.48 -22.53
N GLY A 282 9.08 -3.63 -23.08
CA GLY A 282 8.14 -4.71 -23.36
C GLY A 282 7.68 -5.36 -22.05
N ALA A 283 6.37 -5.38 -21.81
CA ALA A 283 5.78 -6.06 -20.68
C ALA A 283 5.63 -7.54 -21.00
N ALA A 284 6.29 -8.41 -20.24
CA ALA A 284 5.98 -9.84 -20.25
C ALA A 284 4.53 -10.02 -19.73
N ARG A 285 3.74 -10.86 -20.42
CA ARG A 285 2.37 -11.21 -19.99
C ARG A 285 2.38 -11.91 -18.64
#